data_AF-A0A1U7YRV7-F1
#
_entry.id   AF-A0A1U7YRV7-F1
#
_cell.length_a   1.000
_cell.length_b   1.000
_cell.length_c   1.000
_cell.angle_alpha   90.00
_cell.angle_beta   90.00
_cell.angle_gamma   90.00
#
_symmetry.space_group_name_H-M   'P 1'
#
loop_
_entity.id
_entity.type
_entity.pdbx_description
1 polymer ?
#
loop_
_entity_poly.entity_id
_entity_poly.type
_entity_poly.pdbx_seq_one_letter_code
_entity_poly.pdbx_strand_id
1 'polypeptide(L)'
;MSKILNNPYADKEDLVYPKGIPYTDSYGSLAVVQLSHFNCGGIAVGACLTHKIGHGYTVANFIHDWATIARNPSLKIQSPQFNAATIFPPTKDMVNRHEVVPKREECSFKSFAFSSSKLVALKTRVINNSNIQNPTTTEIVSAFIYQRAMATKKKTSGSICPSVLVQAMNLRPP
;
A
#
# COMPACT_ATOMS: atom_id res chain seq x y z
N MET A 1 20.39 -6.69 -9.53
CA MET A 1 19.07 -6.59 -8.87
C MET A 1 19.07 -6.85 -7.37
N SER A 2 19.82 -7.83 -6.83
CA SER A 2 19.85 -8.09 -5.37
C SER A 2 20.21 -6.88 -4.50
N LYS A 3 21.12 -6.00 -4.97
CA LYS A 3 21.47 -4.73 -4.28
C LYS A 3 20.31 -3.74 -4.15
N ILE A 4 19.29 -3.85 -5.00
CA ILE A 4 18.07 -3.03 -4.95
C ILE A 4 17.05 -3.72 -4.02
N LEU A 5 16.77 -5.00 -4.26
CA LEU A 5 15.77 -5.77 -3.50
C LEU A 5 16.14 -5.97 -2.02
N ASN A 6 17.43 -6.10 -1.72
CA ASN A 6 17.91 -6.29 -0.35
C ASN A 6 18.25 -4.97 0.34
N ASN A 7 18.07 -3.82 -0.31
CA ASN A 7 18.22 -2.53 0.36
C ASN A 7 17.01 -2.32 1.27
N PRO A 8 17.18 -2.23 2.60
CA PRO A 8 16.05 -1.99 3.49
C PRO A 8 15.47 -0.58 3.36
N TYR A 9 16.20 0.35 2.73
CA TYR A 9 15.75 1.72 2.51
C TYR A 9 15.12 1.87 1.12
N ALA A 10 13.98 2.56 1.05
CA ALA A 10 13.30 2.88 -0.20
C ALA A 10 13.74 4.24 -0.78
N ASP A 11 14.92 4.72 -0.41
CA ASP A 11 15.57 5.92 -0.96
C ASP A 11 15.88 5.84 -2.47
N LYS A 12 15.54 4.71 -3.08
CA LYS A 12 15.72 4.38 -4.49
C LYS A 12 14.41 4.33 -5.28
N GLU A 13 13.30 4.81 -4.74
CA GLU A 13 12.04 4.93 -5.49
C GLU A 13 12.21 5.71 -6.80
N ASP A 14 13.06 6.74 -6.79
CA ASP A 14 13.49 7.51 -7.97
C ASP A 14 14.17 6.67 -9.07
N LEU A 15 14.64 5.45 -8.77
CA LEU A 15 15.21 4.55 -9.78
C LEU A 15 14.14 3.88 -10.64
N VAL A 16 12.92 3.78 -10.13
CA VAL A 16 11.82 3.02 -10.76
C VAL A 16 10.72 3.95 -11.23
N TYR A 17 10.53 5.09 -10.55
CA TYR A 17 9.55 6.11 -10.89
C TYR A 17 10.21 7.39 -11.40
N PRO A 18 9.53 8.14 -12.27
CA PRO A 18 10.01 9.44 -12.69
C PRO A 18 10.00 10.40 -11.49
N LYS A 19 11.10 11.14 -11.29
CA LYS A 19 11.18 12.11 -10.19
C LYS A 19 10.07 13.14 -10.28
N GLY A 20 9.41 13.40 -9.15
CA GLY A 20 8.34 14.40 -9.06
C GLY A 20 7.03 13.98 -9.72
N ILE A 21 6.85 12.72 -10.09
CA ILE A 21 5.56 12.16 -10.55
C ILE A 21 4.81 11.41 -9.46
N PRO A 22 5.42 10.50 -8.67
CA PRO A 22 4.73 9.98 -7.51
C PRO A 22 4.52 11.17 -6.57
N TYR A 23 3.27 11.39 -6.15
CA TYR A 23 2.87 12.41 -5.16
C TYR A 23 2.72 13.86 -5.67
N THR A 24 2.66 14.12 -6.97
CA THR A 24 2.26 15.43 -7.50
C THR A 24 0.84 15.40 -8.05
N ASP A 25 0.01 16.37 -7.64
CA ASP A 25 -1.35 16.60 -8.18
C ASP A 25 -1.34 17.11 -9.64
N SER A 26 -0.16 17.16 -10.25
CA SER A 26 0.13 17.93 -11.45
C SER A 26 0.71 17.01 -12.49
N TYR A 27 -0.16 16.39 -13.27
CA TYR A 27 -0.23 16.38 -14.75
C TYR A 27 -1.58 15.71 -15.06
N GLY A 28 -2.31 16.13 -16.11
CA GLY A 28 -3.64 15.61 -16.45
C GLY A 28 -3.73 14.10 -16.80
N SER A 29 -2.74 13.31 -16.41
CA SER A 29 -2.63 11.87 -16.62
C SER A 29 -3.21 11.10 -15.44
N LEU A 30 -4.14 10.20 -15.73
CA LEU A 30 -4.74 9.32 -14.72
C LEU A 30 -3.83 8.15 -14.32
N ALA A 31 -2.86 7.82 -15.17
CA ALA A 31 -1.87 6.78 -14.94
C ALA A 31 -0.53 7.16 -15.60
N VAL A 32 0.57 6.77 -14.97
CA VAL A 32 1.93 6.91 -15.50
C VAL A 32 2.66 5.59 -15.32
N VAL A 33 3.34 5.13 -16.36
CA VAL A 33 4.15 3.90 -16.35
C VAL A 33 5.56 4.23 -16.80
N GLN A 34 6.56 3.69 -16.10
CA GLN A 34 7.98 3.81 -16.45
C GLN A 34 8.60 2.42 -16.59
N LEU A 35 9.34 2.22 -17.68
CA LEU A 35 10.20 1.07 -17.90
C LEU A 35 11.66 1.49 -17.72
N SER A 36 12.33 0.92 -16.74
CA SER A 36 13.72 1.25 -16.40
C SER A 36 14.64 0.06 -16.67
N HIS A 37 15.68 0.28 -17.48
CA HIS A 37 16.73 -0.71 -17.77
C HIS A 37 17.96 -0.42 -16.91
N PHE A 38 18.52 -1.45 -16.30
CA PHE A 38 19.73 -1.33 -15.48
C PHE A 38 20.94 -1.92 -16.20
N ASN A 39 22.13 -1.33 -16.00
CA ASN A 39 23.39 -1.80 -16.62
C ASN A 39 23.71 -3.28 -16.35
N CYS A 40 23.15 -3.85 -15.28
CA CYS A 40 23.27 -5.28 -14.97
C CYS A 40 22.31 -6.19 -15.76
N GLY A 41 21.61 -5.67 -16.77
CA GLY A 41 20.60 -6.39 -17.56
C GLY A 41 19.23 -6.53 -16.87
N GLY A 42 19.10 -6.04 -15.63
CA GLY A 42 17.81 -6.03 -14.93
C GLY A 42 16.83 -5.01 -15.52
N ILE A 43 15.53 -5.25 -15.34
CA ILE A 43 14.45 -4.34 -15.73
C ILE A 43 13.56 -4.09 -14.50
N ALA A 44 13.09 -2.85 -14.33
CA ALA A 44 12.01 -2.51 -13.42
C ALA A 44 10.88 -1.80 -14.16
N VAL A 45 9.64 -2.12 -13.78
CA VAL A 45 8.44 -1.46 -14.28
C VAL A 45 7.77 -0.78 -13.10
N GLY A 46 7.72 0.55 -13.12
CA GLY A 46 6.97 1.37 -12.17
C GLY A 46 5.64 1.78 -12.76
N ALA A 47 4.54 1.65 -12.01
CA ALA A 47 3.22 2.09 -12.44
C ALA A 47 2.54 2.89 -11.32
N CYS A 48 2.10 4.10 -11.62
CA CYS A 48 1.40 4.99 -10.72
C CYS A 48 0.03 5.31 -11.30
N LEU A 49 -1.04 5.18 -10.52
CA LEU A 49 -2.39 5.57 -10.88
C LEU A 49 -2.89 6.60 -9.87
N THR A 50 -3.64 7.60 -10.32
CA THR A 50 -4.29 8.52 -9.39
C THR A 50 -5.28 7.77 -8.50
N HIS A 51 -5.22 8.02 -7.19
CA HIS A 51 -6.12 7.39 -6.23
C HIS A 51 -7.60 7.80 -6.46
N LYS A 52 -7.86 8.79 -7.33
CA LYS A 52 -9.20 9.20 -7.79
C LYS A 52 -9.90 8.13 -8.63
N ILE A 53 -9.16 7.30 -9.37
CA ILE A 53 -9.74 6.30 -10.30
C ILE A 53 -9.57 4.86 -9.84
N GLY A 54 -8.90 4.63 -8.71
CA GLY A 54 -8.65 3.29 -8.20
C GLY A 54 -7.90 3.30 -6.88
N HIS A 55 -7.85 2.13 -6.24
CA HIS A 55 -7.08 1.87 -5.02
C HIS A 55 -6.08 0.72 -5.29
N GLY A 56 -5.36 0.26 -4.26
CA GLY A 56 -4.34 -0.80 -4.40
C GLY A 56 -4.78 -2.04 -5.20
N TYR A 57 -5.96 -2.60 -4.93
CA TYR A 57 -6.47 -3.76 -5.68
C TYR A 57 -6.73 -3.46 -7.18
N THR A 58 -7.18 -2.26 -7.55
CA THR A 58 -7.34 -1.87 -8.96
C THR A 58 -6.00 -1.82 -9.68
N VAL A 59 -4.98 -1.26 -9.04
CA VAL A 59 -3.62 -1.18 -9.60
C VAL A 59 -3.02 -2.58 -9.77
N ALA A 60 -3.19 -3.47 -8.79
CA ALA A 60 -2.71 -4.84 -8.87
C ALA A 60 -3.33 -5.60 -10.05
N ASN A 61 -4.65 -5.50 -10.24
CA ASN A 61 -5.33 -6.14 -11.37
C ASN A 61 -4.92 -5.52 -12.71
N PHE A 62 -4.79 -4.20 -12.79
CA PHE A 62 -4.30 -3.53 -13.99
C PHE A 62 -2.92 -4.07 -14.42
N ILE A 63 -1.98 -4.19 -13.48
CA ILE A 63 -0.64 -4.74 -13.75
C ILE A 63 -0.74 -6.22 -14.14
N HIS A 64 -1.58 -7.00 -13.47
CA HIS A 64 -1.79 -8.41 -13.78
C HIS A 64 -2.32 -8.60 -15.21
N ASP A 65 -3.40 -7.89 -15.56
CA ASP A 65 -4.06 -7.94 -16.85
C ASP A 65 -3.13 -7.47 -17.97
N TRP A 66 -2.40 -6.38 -17.74
CA TRP A 66 -1.40 -5.88 -18.68
C TRP A 66 -0.30 -6.92 -18.94
N ALA A 67 0.24 -7.53 -17.88
CA ALA A 67 1.25 -8.57 -18.01
C ALA A 67 0.70 -9.82 -18.72
N THR A 68 -0.57 -10.15 -18.50
CA THR A 68 -1.25 -11.27 -19.14
C THR A 68 -1.44 -11.04 -20.64
N ILE A 69 -1.94 -9.87 -21.04
CA ILE A 69 -2.06 -9.47 -22.46
C ILE A 69 -0.69 -9.46 -23.14
N ALA A 70 0.32 -8.90 -22.48
CA ALA A 70 1.68 -8.82 -23.03
C ALA A 70 2.29 -10.21 -23.30
N ARG A 71 1.93 -11.23 -22.51
CA ARG A 71 2.36 -12.62 -22.72
C ARG A 71 1.52 -13.35 -23.78
N ASN A 72 0.23 -13.09 -23.84
CA ASN A 72 -0.67 -13.73 -24.80
C ASN A 72 -1.70 -12.72 -25.33
N PRO A 73 -1.42 -12.05 -26.46
CA PRO A 73 -2.31 -11.05 -27.03
C PRO A 73 -3.67 -11.60 -27.47
N SER A 74 -3.78 -12.91 -27.71
CA SER A 74 -5.02 -13.57 -28.11
C SER A 74 -5.92 -13.95 -26.94
N LEU A 75 -5.41 -13.89 -25.70
CA LEU A 75 -6.18 -14.24 -24.52
C LEU A 75 -7.24 -13.17 -24.24
N LYS A 76 -8.50 -13.59 -24.18
CA LYS A 76 -9.61 -12.73 -23.77
C LYS A 76 -9.63 -12.63 -22.25
N ILE A 77 -9.28 -11.46 -21.72
CA ILE A 77 -9.47 -11.12 -20.32
C ILE A 77 -10.81 -10.41 -20.12
N GLN A 78 -11.37 -10.51 -18.91
CA GLN A 78 -12.60 -9.80 -18.59
C GLN A 78 -12.32 -8.30 -18.46
N SER A 79 -13.20 -7.47 -19.04
CA SER A 79 -13.07 -6.03 -18.91
C SER A 79 -13.37 -5.56 -17.48
N PRO A 80 -12.63 -4.56 -16.96
CA PRO A 80 -12.93 -3.96 -15.67
C PRO A 80 -14.34 -3.37 -15.67
N GLN A 81 -15.04 -3.54 -14.54
CA GLN A 81 -16.40 -3.04 -14.36
C GLN A 81 -16.38 -1.66 -13.70
N PHE A 82 -17.05 -0.69 -14.31
CA PHE A 82 -17.20 0.67 -13.79
C PHE A 82 -18.63 0.89 -13.26
N ASN A 83 -19.06 0.03 -12.35
CA ASN A 83 -20.42 0.00 -11.78
C ASN A 83 -20.46 0.48 -10.32
N ALA A 84 -19.50 1.30 -9.89
CA ALA A 84 -19.40 1.77 -8.52
C ALA A 84 -20.68 2.48 -8.04
N ALA A 85 -21.32 3.28 -8.89
CA ALA A 85 -22.58 3.96 -8.57
C ALA A 85 -23.77 2.99 -8.37
N THR A 86 -23.71 1.78 -8.92
CA THR A 86 -24.71 0.74 -8.69
C THR A 86 -24.56 0.10 -7.32
N ILE A 87 -23.31 -0.05 -6.85
CA ILE A 87 -22.99 -0.66 -5.55
C ILE A 87 -23.08 0.39 -4.42
N PHE A 88 -22.64 1.61 -4.70
CA PHE A 88 -22.61 2.74 -3.79
C PHE A 88 -23.35 3.93 -4.43
N PRO A 89 -24.70 3.96 -4.35
CA PRO A 89 -25.48 5.05 -4.92
C PRO A 89 -25.07 6.41 -4.34
N PRO A 90 -24.96 7.47 -5.17
CA PRO A 90 -24.62 8.81 -4.68
C PRO A 90 -25.66 9.30 -3.66
N THR A 91 -25.20 9.77 -2.51
CA THR A 91 -26.05 10.42 -1.50
C THR A 91 -25.86 11.93 -1.53
N LYS A 92 -26.92 12.69 -1.24
CA LYS A 92 -26.85 14.17 -1.15
C LYS A 92 -26.12 14.65 0.11
N ASP A 93 -26.05 13.78 1.12
CA ASP A 93 -25.40 14.06 2.39
C ASP A 93 -23.89 13.79 2.26
N MET A 94 -23.16 14.72 1.67
CA MET A 94 -21.70 14.73 1.82
C MET A 94 -21.38 15.17 3.25
N VAL A 95 -21.13 14.20 4.13
CA VAL A 95 -20.52 14.50 5.43
C VAL A 95 -19.15 15.10 5.12
N ASN A 96 -19.00 16.39 5.44
CA ASN A 96 -17.74 17.10 5.31
C ASN A 96 -16.77 16.52 6.35
N ARG A 97 -16.10 15.44 5.96
CA ARG A 97 -15.14 14.77 6.83
C ARG A 97 -13.89 15.62 6.78
N HIS A 98 -13.48 16.18 7.93
CA HIS A 98 -12.18 16.82 8.04
C HIS A 98 -11.12 15.78 7.68
N GLU A 99 -10.55 15.89 6.48
CA GLU A 99 -9.36 15.13 6.12
C GLU A 99 -8.24 15.63 7.03
N VAL A 100 -7.84 14.79 7.99
CA VAL A 100 -6.58 14.97 8.68
C VAL A 100 -5.51 14.58 7.68
N VAL A 101 -5.14 15.52 6.82
CA VAL A 101 -3.95 15.39 5.97
C VAL A 101 -2.75 15.64 6.88
N PRO A 102 -1.93 14.61 7.18
CA PRO A 102 -0.73 14.84 7.95
C PRO A 102 0.14 15.85 7.21
N LYS A 103 0.75 16.80 7.93
CA LYS A 103 1.73 17.68 7.31
C LYS A 103 2.81 16.81 6.69
N ARG A 104 3.19 17.14 5.45
CA ARG A 104 4.25 16.44 4.74
C ARG A 104 5.57 16.74 5.45
N GLU A 105 6.03 15.80 6.26
CA GLU A 105 7.34 15.84 6.90
C GLU A 105 8.32 14.98 6.11
N GLU A 106 9.60 15.33 6.17
CA GLU A 106 10.66 14.50 5.60
C GLU A 106 10.70 13.16 6.34
N CYS A 107 10.34 12.09 5.62
CA CYS A 107 10.25 10.75 6.16
C CYS A 107 11.25 9.84 5.45
N SER A 108 11.97 9.02 6.23
CA SER A 108 12.74 7.90 5.68
C SER A 108 11.85 6.66 5.56
N PHE A 109 11.88 6.00 4.41
CA PHE A 109 11.18 4.74 4.20
C PHE A 109 12.10 3.55 4.49
N LYS A 110 11.62 2.62 5.33
CA LYS A 110 12.34 1.39 5.66
C LYS A 110 11.42 0.16 5.63
N SER A 111 11.84 -0.88 4.93
CA SER A 111 11.13 -2.16 4.87
C SER A 111 11.55 -3.09 6.01
N PHE A 112 10.57 -3.74 6.64
CA PHE A 112 10.78 -4.73 7.69
C PHE A 112 10.20 -6.07 7.25
N ALA A 113 11.06 -7.08 7.11
CA ALA A 113 10.64 -8.42 6.72
C ALA A 113 10.25 -9.27 7.95
N PHE A 114 9.06 -9.86 7.88
CA PHE A 114 8.59 -10.84 8.86
C PHE A 114 8.66 -12.24 8.25
N SER A 115 9.51 -13.11 8.80
CA SER A 115 9.55 -14.51 8.38
C SER A 115 8.29 -15.26 8.85
N SER A 116 7.92 -16.33 8.16
CA SER A 116 6.78 -17.18 8.54
C SER A 116 6.89 -17.65 9.99
N SER A 117 8.09 -18.05 10.44
CA SER A 117 8.34 -18.45 11.83
C SER A 117 8.07 -17.32 12.84
N LYS A 118 8.47 -16.08 12.52
CA LYS A 118 8.21 -14.91 13.38
C LYS A 118 6.73 -14.53 13.40
N LEU A 119 6.03 -14.68 12.28
CA LEU A 119 4.58 -14.44 12.21
C LEU A 119 3.82 -15.46 13.07
N VAL A 120 4.18 -16.74 12.98
CA VAL A 120 3.60 -17.79 13.84
C VAL A 120 3.86 -17.49 15.31
N ALA A 121 5.11 -17.20 15.69
CA ALA A 121 5.46 -16.87 17.06
C ALA A 121 4.69 -15.63 17.59
N LEU A 122 4.53 -14.60 16.75
CA LEU A 122 3.77 -13.41 17.09
C LEU A 122 2.28 -13.72 17.28
N LYS A 123 1.70 -14.53 16.39
CA LYS A 123 0.31 -14.98 16.49
C LYS A 123 0.05 -15.79 17.76
N THR A 124 0.91 -16.77 18.06
CA THR A 124 0.83 -17.56 19.29
C THR A 124 0.93 -16.68 20.53
N ARG A 125 1.85 -15.70 20.53
CA ARG A 125 1.97 -14.75 21.63
C ARG A 125 0.68 -13.96 21.85
N VAL A 126 0.02 -13.48 20.80
CA VAL A 126 -1.24 -12.72 20.92
C VAL A 126 -2.33 -13.63 21.49
N ILE A 127 -2.50 -14.83 20.96
CA ILE A 127 -3.52 -15.80 21.41
C ILE A 127 -3.30 -16.16 22.89
N ASN A 128 -2.06 -16.36 23.32
CA ASN A 128 -1.77 -16.76 24.71
C ASN A 128 -1.91 -15.62 25.73
N ASN A 129 -1.84 -14.35 25.30
CA ASN A 129 -1.87 -13.19 26.19
C ASN A 129 -3.16 -12.36 26.08
N SER A 130 -4.15 -12.81 25.32
CA SER A 130 -5.41 -12.08 25.11
C SER A 130 -6.57 -13.04 24.89
N ASN A 131 -7.80 -12.57 25.09
CA ASN A 131 -9.01 -13.36 24.84
C ASN A 131 -9.44 -13.34 23.35
N ILE A 132 -8.53 -13.00 22.43
CA ILE A 132 -8.83 -12.87 21.01
C ILE A 132 -8.82 -14.25 20.35
N GLN A 133 -9.94 -14.63 19.75
CA GLN A 133 -10.09 -15.87 19.01
C GLN A 133 -9.75 -15.65 17.54
N ASN A 134 -8.98 -16.57 16.95
CA ASN A 134 -8.67 -16.64 15.52
C ASN A 134 -8.21 -15.31 14.85
N PRO A 135 -7.23 -14.58 15.40
CA PRO A 135 -6.76 -13.35 14.78
C PRO A 135 -6.12 -13.59 13.40
N THR A 136 -6.38 -12.70 12.45
CA THR A 136 -5.73 -12.71 11.13
C THR A 136 -4.29 -12.21 11.23
N THR A 137 -3.45 -12.61 10.28
CA THR A 137 -2.05 -12.13 10.21
C THR A 137 -2.01 -10.61 10.05
N THR A 138 -2.94 -10.03 9.26
CA THR A 138 -3.03 -8.58 9.02
C THR A 138 -3.33 -7.82 10.30
N GLU A 139 -4.29 -8.27 11.11
CA GLU A 139 -4.61 -7.66 12.40
C GLU A 139 -3.40 -7.69 13.33
N ILE A 140 -2.76 -8.86 13.45
CA ILE A 140 -1.61 -9.06 14.34
C ILE A 140 -0.44 -8.16 13.95
N VAL A 141 -0.08 -8.11 12.66
CA VAL A 141 1.03 -7.30 12.17
C VAL A 141 0.72 -5.81 12.31
N SER A 142 -0.51 -5.39 11.98
CA SER A 142 -0.94 -3.98 12.13
C SER A 142 -0.88 -3.54 13.59
N ALA A 143 -1.44 -4.34 14.51
CA ALA A 143 -1.43 -4.05 15.93
C ALA A 143 0.00 -4.02 16.49
N PHE A 144 0.86 -4.95 16.06
CA PHE A 144 2.26 -4.96 16.48
C PHE A 144 3.04 -3.73 16.00
N ILE A 145 2.88 -3.33 14.74
CA ILE A 145 3.51 -2.12 14.19
C ILE A 145 3.03 -0.89 14.96
N TYR A 146 1.72 -0.76 15.17
CA TYR A 146 1.13 0.34 15.92
C TYR A 146 1.67 0.40 17.36
N GLN A 147 1.72 -0.74 18.06
CA GLN A 147 2.29 -0.82 19.40
C GLN A 147 3.75 -0.35 19.43
N ARG A 148 4.56 -0.72 18.44
CA ARG A 148 5.98 -0.31 18.35
C ARG A 148 6.14 1.17 18.00
N ALA A 149 5.29 1.70 17.12
CA ALA A 149 5.26 3.13 16.83
C ALA A 149 4.94 3.95 18.10
N MET A 150 3.93 3.53 18.86
CA MET A 150 3.53 4.19 20.12
C MET A 150 4.62 4.12 21.19
N ALA A 151 5.26 2.95 21.37
CA ALA A 151 6.36 2.78 22.31
C ALA A 151 7.56 3.67 21.93
N THR A 152 7.86 3.78 20.63
CA THR A 152 8.93 4.64 20.12
C THR A 152 8.60 6.11 20.36
N LYS A 153 7.38 6.55 20.05
CA LYS A 153 6.93 7.92 20.29
C LYS A 153 7.08 8.29 21.76
N LYS A 154 6.55 7.47 22.67
CA LYS A 154 6.70 7.67 24.13
C LYS A 154 8.15 7.86 24.56
N LYS A 155 9.06 7.03 24.02
CA LYS A 155 10.49 7.11 24.33
C LYS A 155 11.12 8.41 23.82
N THR A 156 10.73 8.88 22.64
CA THR A 156 11.31 10.08 22.01
C THR A 156 10.74 11.40 22.51
N SER A 157 9.43 11.48 22.79
CA SER A 157 8.76 12.74 23.20
C SER A 157 8.44 12.81 24.69
N GLY A 158 8.69 11.75 25.46
CA GLY A 158 8.36 11.69 26.90
C GLY A 158 6.86 11.53 27.21
N SER A 159 5.97 11.83 26.25
CA SER A 159 4.53 11.70 26.38
C SER A 159 3.91 10.88 25.25
N ILE A 160 2.72 10.33 25.52
CA ILE A 160 1.84 9.71 24.52
C ILE A 160 0.82 10.77 24.10
N CYS A 161 0.70 11.00 22.80
CA CYS A 161 -0.37 11.82 22.22
C CYS A 161 -1.55 10.93 21.79
N PRO A 162 -2.78 11.47 21.66
CA PRO A 162 -3.87 10.78 20.99
C PRO A 162 -3.43 10.29 19.61
N SER A 163 -3.74 9.04 19.29
CA SER A 163 -3.31 8.38 18.06
C SER A 163 -4.41 7.47 17.53
N VAL A 164 -4.43 7.31 16.20
CA VAL A 164 -5.41 6.49 15.48
C VAL A 164 -4.67 5.56 14.53
N LEU A 165 -5.08 4.30 14.49
CA LEU A 165 -4.71 3.35 13.45
C LEU A 165 -5.83 3.33 12.40
N VAL A 166 -5.51 3.74 11.17
CA VAL A 166 -6.46 3.70 10.04
C VAL A 166 -6.18 2.46 9.20
N GLN A 167 -7.20 1.63 8.99
CA GLN A 167 -7.11 0.44 8.14
C GLN A 167 -8.03 0.61 6.92
N ALA A 168 -7.45 0.53 5.73
CA ALA A 168 -8.22 0.50 4.49
C ALA A 168 -8.84 -0.88 4.30
N MET A 169 -10.14 -0.90 3.97
CA MET A 169 -10.90 -2.13 3.74
C MET A 169 -11.36 -2.22 2.28
N ASN A 170 -11.34 -3.42 1.71
CA ASN A 170 -11.96 -3.65 0.41
C ASN A 170 -13.48 -3.78 0.59
N LEU A 171 -14.23 -2.82 0.05
CA LEU A 171 -15.70 -2.79 0.16
C LEU A 171 -16.40 -3.47 -1.00
N ARG A 172 -15.66 -4.13 -1.92
CA ARG A 172 -16.30 -4.90 -2.99
C ARG A 172 -17.17 -6.00 -2.40
N PRO A 173 -18.34 -6.26 -3.01
CA PRO A 173 -19.09 -7.48 -2.73
C PRO A 173 -18.19 -8.71 -2.93
N PRO A 174 -18.42 -9.79 -2.15
CA PRO A 174 -17.76 -11.08 -2.36
C PRO A 174 -18.06 -11.69 -3.73
#